data_AF-A0A9D8ZCT5-F1
#
_entry.id   AF-A0A9D8ZCT5-F1
#
_cell.length_a   1.000
_cell.length_b   1.000
_cell.length_c   1.000
_cell.angle_alpha   90.00
_cell.angle_beta   90.00
_cell.angle_gamma   90.00
#
_symmetry.space_group_name_H-M   'P 1'
#
loop_
_entity.id
_entity.type
_entity.pdbx_description
1 polymer ?
#
loop_
_entity_poly.entity_id
_entity_poly.type
_entity_poly.pdbx_seq_one_letter_code
_entity_poly.pdbx_strand_id
1 'polypeptide(L)'
;MVSLSTEFAGFTPSQIDLLKHWESCRHGLCLPRREDLDPGAIRAHLASISIVEVEAEGQVRFRLAGSGLRDILGREMRGRCVAELGATVCEMWSLGLSSALDQLRPVGGLIERDMDCHAWLRLPLHSSRSRALVLCHDTLVPKERMRQDRRGESHSVQPHRHTLAA
;
A
#
# COMPACT_ATOMS: atom_id res chain seq x y z
N MET A 1 16.91 13.36 -13.73
CA MET A 1 17.53 13.23 -12.40
C MET A 1 16.54 12.48 -11.54
N VAL A 2 16.67 11.16 -11.45
CA VAL A 2 15.80 10.31 -10.62
C VAL A 2 16.38 10.34 -9.22
N SER A 3 15.72 11.06 -8.31
CA SER A 3 16.03 10.97 -6.88
C SER A 3 15.52 9.63 -6.39
N LEU A 4 16.43 8.70 -6.10
CA LEU A 4 16.15 7.44 -5.43
C LEU A 4 15.99 7.72 -3.93
N SER A 5 14.87 8.33 -3.54
CA SER A 5 14.43 8.27 -2.15
C SER A 5 14.16 6.80 -1.84
N THR A 6 14.97 6.20 -0.98
CA THR A 6 15.05 4.74 -0.77
C THR A 6 13.87 4.18 0.04
N GLU A 7 12.90 5.03 0.44
CA GLU A 7 11.77 4.63 1.27
C GLU A 7 10.48 5.22 0.71
N PHE A 8 9.54 4.34 0.33
CA PHE A 8 8.20 4.73 -0.06
C PHE A 8 7.47 5.30 1.17
N ALA A 9 7.11 6.58 1.13
CA ALA A 9 6.44 7.26 2.25
C ALA A 9 4.90 7.35 2.11
N GLY A 10 4.32 6.84 1.01
CA GLY A 10 2.92 7.06 0.67
C GLY A 10 2.71 8.20 -0.33
N PHE A 11 1.63 8.14 -1.12
CA PHE A 11 1.20 9.22 -2.03
C PHE A 11 -0.07 9.94 -1.57
N THR A 12 -0.72 9.43 -0.52
CA THR A 12 -1.99 9.94 -0.01
C THR A 12 -1.95 9.93 1.52
N PRO A 13 -2.73 10.78 2.20
CA PRO A 13 -2.85 10.75 3.66
C PRO A 13 -3.20 9.36 4.19
N SER A 14 -4.13 8.65 3.55
CA SER A 14 -4.51 7.29 3.93
C SER A 14 -3.36 6.28 3.86
N GLN A 15 -2.50 6.37 2.83
CA GLN A 15 -1.33 5.50 2.72
C GLN A 15 -0.27 5.84 3.77
N ILE A 16 -0.06 7.13 4.03
CA ILE A 16 0.87 7.60 5.06
C ILE A 16 0.41 7.09 6.43
N ASP A 17 -0.87 7.24 6.77
CA ASP A 17 -1.43 6.81 8.05
C ASP A 17 -1.32 5.29 8.22
N LEU A 18 -1.66 4.52 7.18
CA LEU A 18 -1.55 3.06 7.20
C LEU A 18 -0.09 2.60 7.30
N LEU A 19 0.82 3.26 6.59
CA LEU A 19 2.25 2.98 6.64
C LEU A 19 2.81 3.22 8.04
N LYS A 20 2.50 4.39 8.64
CA LYS A 20 2.91 4.72 10.02
C LYS A 20 2.41 3.70 11.03
N HIS A 21 1.15 3.27 10.91
CA HIS A 21 0.60 2.22 11.77
C HIS A 21 1.38 0.92 11.60
N TRP A 22 1.58 0.47 10.37
CA TRP A 22 2.33 -0.75 10.07
C TRP A 22 3.79 -0.68 10.58
N GLU A 23 4.46 0.46 10.43
CA GLU A 23 5.81 0.69 10.95
C GLU A 23 5.83 0.66 12.49
N SER A 24 4.82 1.23 13.15
CA SER A 24 4.71 1.21 14.61
C SER A 24 4.55 -0.20 15.19
N CYS A 25 4.02 -1.13 14.41
CA CYS A 25 3.89 -2.55 14.77
C CYS A 25 5.19 -3.35 14.52
N ARG A 26 6.24 -2.75 13.95
CA ARG A 26 7.51 -3.46 13.72
C ARG A 26 8.30 -3.60 15.01
N HIS A 27 8.84 -4.79 15.23
CA HIS A 27 9.79 -5.07 16.30
C HIS A 27 11.20 -5.16 15.72
N GLY A 28 11.91 -4.03 15.69
CA GLY A 28 13.21 -3.92 15.03
C GLY A 28 13.11 -4.20 13.53
N LEU A 29 13.92 -5.13 13.02
CA LEU A 29 13.89 -5.50 11.61
C LEU A 29 12.76 -6.48 11.24
N CYS A 30 12.06 -7.04 12.22
CA CYS A 30 10.97 -7.99 11.96
C CYS A 30 9.77 -7.29 11.31
N LEU A 31 9.11 -8.02 10.39
CA LEU A 31 7.82 -7.62 9.84
C LEU A 31 6.73 -7.72 10.91
N PRO A 32 5.70 -6.85 10.88
CA PRO A 32 4.56 -6.96 11.77
C PRO A 32 3.81 -8.27 11.52
N ARG A 33 3.26 -8.87 12.56
CA ARG A 33 2.27 -9.94 12.41
C ARG A 33 0.90 -9.33 12.18
N ARG A 34 -0.02 -10.14 11.66
CA ARG A 34 -1.40 -9.70 11.48
C ARG A 34 -2.05 -9.33 12.81
N GLU A 35 -1.78 -10.08 13.87
CA GLU A 35 -2.33 -9.83 15.21
C GLU A 35 -1.78 -8.55 15.87
N ASP A 36 -0.65 -8.02 15.40
CA ASP A 36 -0.08 -6.77 15.92
C ASP A 36 -0.82 -5.53 15.37
N LEU A 37 -1.56 -5.69 14.26
CA LEU A 37 -2.30 -4.62 13.62
C LEU A 37 -3.65 -4.41 14.32
N ASP A 38 -3.77 -3.30 15.07
CA ASP A 38 -5.06 -2.88 15.62
C ASP A 38 -6.01 -2.38 14.50
N PRO A 39 -7.15 -3.05 14.22
CA PRO A 39 -8.12 -2.58 13.25
C PRO A 39 -8.76 -1.25 13.64
N GLY A 40 -8.79 -0.90 14.94
CA GLY A 40 -9.30 0.36 15.46
C GLY A 40 -8.47 1.56 14.99
N ALA A 41 -7.14 1.44 15.09
CA ALA A 41 -6.18 2.45 14.62
C ALA A 41 -6.30 2.76 13.11
N ILE A 42 -6.69 1.78 12.30
CA ILE A 42 -6.84 1.91 10.83
C ILE A 42 -8.30 1.90 10.36
N ARG A 43 -9.25 2.15 11.27
CA ARG A 43 -10.69 2.05 10.99
C ARG A 43 -11.12 2.87 9.78
N ALA A 44 -10.54 4.05 9.58
CA ALA A 44 -10.85 4.95 8.47
C ALA A 44 -10.51 4.37 7.09
N HIS A 45 -9.64 3.35 7.02
CA HIS A 45 -9.12 2.78 5.79
C HIS A 45 -9.65 1.37 5.50
N LEU A 46 -10.41 0.77 6.41
CA LEU A 46 -10.85 -0.63 6.32
C LEU A 46 -11.62 -0.97 5.03
N ALA A 47 -12.37 -0.01 4.48
CA ALA A 47 -13.08 -0.21 3.22
C ALA A 47 -12.14 -0.40 2.02
N SER A 48 -10.91 0.13 2.11
CA SER A 48 -9.90 0.14 1.05
C SER A 48 -8.77 -0.85 1.28
N ILE A 49 -8.86 -1.66 2.34
CA ILE A 49 -7.82 -2.61 2.74
C ILE A 49 -8.18 -4.03 2.28
N SER A 50 -7.20 -4.80 1.85
CA SER A 50 -7.27 -6.26 1.76
C SER A 50 -6.11 -6.92 2.49
N ILE A 51 -6.29 -8.19 2.88
CA ILE A 51 -5.19 -9.06 3.25
C ILE A 51 -5.15 -10.17 2.23
N VAL A 52 -4.02 -10.31 1.54
CA VAL A 52 -3.79 -11.39 0.60
C VAL A 52 -2.79 -12.38 1.17
N GLU A 53 -3.01 -13.65 0.84
CA GLU A 53 -2.08 -14.73 1.12
C GLU A 53 -1.51 -15.23 -0.21
N VAL A 54 -0.18 -15.37 -0.24
CA VAL A 54 0.56 -15.91 -1.38
C VAL A 54 1.09 -17.29 -0.99
N GLU A 55 0.63 -18.32 -1.68
CA GLU A 55 1.10 -19.69 -1.51
C GLU A 55 2.47 -19.89 -2.19
N ALA A 56 3.21 -20.93 -1.82
CA ALA A 56 4.57 -21.17 -2.32
C ALA A 56 4.62 -21.34 -3.85
N GLU A 57 3.55 -21.87 -4.43
CA GLU A 57 3.35 -22.07 -5.87
C GLU A 57 2.90 -20.79 -6.60
N GLY A 58 2.87 -19.64 -5.90
CA GLY A 58 2.51 -18.33 -6.45
C GLY A 58 1.00 -18.06 -6.52
N GLN A 59 0.16 -18.97 -6.02
CA GLN A 59 -1.28 -18.74 -5.97
C GLN A 59 -1.61 -17.64 -4.94
N VAL A 60 -2.27 -16.57 -5.38
CA VAL A 60 -2.64 -15.43 -4.54
C VAL A 60 -4.13 -15.46 -4.23
N ARG A 61 -4.49 -15.52 -2.94
CA ARG A 61 -5.88 -15.50 -2.47
C ARG A 61 -6.15 -14.34 -1.54
N PHE A 62 -7.30 -13.69 -1.72
CA PHE A 62 -7.78 -12.67 -0.80
C PHE A 62 -8.36 -13.32 0.45
N ARG A 63 -7.73 -13.12 1.61
CA ARG A 63 -8.23 -13.57 2.92
C ARG A 63 -9.17 -12.54 3.55
N LEU A 64 -8.97 -11.28 3.22
CA LEU A 64 -9.85 -10.16 3.56
C LEU A 64 -9.95 -9.22 2.36
N ALA A 65 -11.13 -8.68 2.14
CA ALA A 65 -11.36 -7.57 1.21
C ALA A 65 -12.33 -6.59 1.87
N GLY A 66 -11.94 -5.31 1.88
CA GLY A 66 -12.79 -4.19 2.27
C GLY A 66 -13.83 -3.90 1.20
N SER A 67 -14.97 -3.36 1.60
CA SER A 67 -16.13 -3.17 0.72
C SER A 67 -15.88 -2.20 -0.44
N GLY A 68 -15.00 -1.21 -0.25
CA GLY A 68 -14.63 -0.24 -1.28
C GLY A 68 -13.75 -0.82 -2.39
N LEU A 69 -13.13 -1.98 -2.18
CA LEU A 69 -12.35 -2.65 -3.22
C LEU A 69 -13.21 -3.11 -4.41
N ARG A 70 -14.52 -3.27 -4.21
CA ARG A 70 -15.45 -3.61 -5.30
C ARG A 70 -15.44 -2.56 -6.41
N ASP A 71 -15.21 -1.28 -6.08
CA ASP A 71 -15.17 -0.21 -7.08
C ASP A 71 -13.92 -0.28 -7.97
N ILE A 72 -12.87 -0.96 -7.48
CA ILE A 72 -11.59 -1.16 -8.16
C ILE A 72 -11.56 -2.51 -8.89
N LEU A 73 -11.99 -3.57 -8.21
CA LEU A 73 -11.89 -4.96 -8.65
C LEU A 73 -13.16 -5.45 -9.36
N GLY A 74 -14.21 -4.63 -9.37
CA GLY A 74 -15.51 -4.91 -10.00
C GLY A 74 -16.37 -5.95 -9.28
N ARG A 75 -15.85 -6.60 -8.22
CA ARG A 75 -16.55 -7.66 -7.48
C ARG A 75 -16.01 -7.84 -6.06
N GLU A 76 -16.77 -8.56 -5.24
CA GLU A 76 -16.31 -9.02 -3.92
C GLU A 76 -15.24 -10.10 -4.08
N MET A 77 -14.04 -9.83 -3.55
CA MET A 77 -12.87 -10.68 -3.74
C MET A 77 -12.54 -11.57 -2.56
N ARG A 78 -13.16 -11.43 -1.38
CA ARG A 78 -12.90 -12.32 -0.25
C ARG A 78 -13.06 -13.80 -0.64
N GLY A 79 -12.01 -14.58 -0.38
CA GLY A 79 -11.92 -16.01 -0.72
C GLY A 79 -11.51 -16.32 -2.16
N ARG A 80 -11.46 -15.31 -3.04
CA ARG A 80 -11.15 -15.47 -4.47
C ARG A 80 -9.65 -15.40 -4.77
N CYS A 81 -9.29 -15.94 -5.93
CA CYS A 81 -7.94 -15.87 -6.47
C CYS A 81 -7.74 -14.59 -7.28
N VAL A 82 -6.53 -14.00 -7.24
CA VAL A 82 -6.18 -12.85 -8.10
C VAL A 82 -6.31 -13.19 -9.59
N ALA A 83 -6.10 -14.46 -9.96
CA ALA A 83 -6.22 -14.97 -11.32
C ALA A 83 -7.67 -14.94 -11.86
N GLU A 84 -8.67 -14.70 -11.01
CA GLU A 84 -10.06 -14.46 -11.45
C GLU A 84 -10.29 -13.03 -11.96
N LEU A 85 -9.30 -12.13 -11.81
CA LEU A 85 -9.35 -10.76 -12.34
C LEU A 85 -8.91 -10.74 -13.81
N GLY A 86 -9.19 -9.62 -14.49
CA GLY A 86 -8.67 -9.39 -15.84
C GLY A 86 -7.13 -9.40 -15.87
N ALA A 87 -6.55 -9.83 -16.99
CA ALA A 87 -5.11 -10.08 -17.13
C ALA A 87 -4.23 -8.93 -16.64
N THR A 88 -4.53 -7.69 -17.07
CA THR A 88 -3.77 -6.50 -16.66
C THR A 88 -3.82 -6.26 -15.16
N VAL A 89 -5.00 -6.40 -14.54
CA VAL A 89 -5.15 -6.22 -13.09
C VAL A 89 -4.42 -7.33 -12.34
N CYS A 90 -4.53 -8.58 -12.81
CA CYS A 90 -3.84 -9.73 -12.25
C CYS A 90 -2.31 -9.54 -12.28
N GLU A 91 -1.76 -9.08 -13.40
CA GLU A 91 -0.32 -8.81 -13.56
C GLU A 91 0.16 -7.70 -12.63
N MET A 92 -0.54 -6.57 -12.60
CA MET A 92 -0.20 -5.45 -11.70
C MET A 92 -0.19 -5.86 -10.23
N TRP A 93 -1.21 -6.61 -9.79
CA TRP A 93 -1.28 -7.11 -8.42
C TRP A 93 -0.13 -8.08 -8.13
N SER A 94 0.13 -9.02 -9.03
CA SER A 94 1.21 -10.01 -8.87
C SER A 94 2.57 -9.33 -8.77
N LEU A 95 2.84 -8.35 -9.65
CA LEU A 95 4.10 -7.60 -9.63
C LEU A 95 4.30 -6.82 -8.32
N GLY A 96 3.27 -6.10 -7.87
CA GLY A 96 3.34 -5.36 -6.60
C GLY A 96 3.52 -6.26 -5.38
N LEU A 97 2.88 -7.44 -5.39
CA LEU A 97 3.00 -8.43 -4.32
C LEU A 97 4.39 -9.07 -4.30
N SER A 98 4.88 -9.54 -5.45
CA SER A 98 6.23 -10.10 -5.54
C SER A 98 7.28 -9.09 -5.10
N SER A 99 7.18 -7.85 -5.57
CA SER A 99 8.12 -6.78 -5.20
C SER A 99 8.16 -6.52 -3.69
N ALA A 100 6.99 -6.48 -3.02
CA ALA A 100 6.92 -6.29 -1.57
C ALA A 100 7.49 -7.48 -0.79
N LEU A 101 7.28 -8.70 -1.28
CA LEU A 101 7.76 -9.93 -0.64
C LEU A 101 9.25 -10.17 -0.87
N ASP A 102 9.78 -9.86 -2.05
CA ASP A 102 11.21 -9.99 -2.36
C ASP A 102 12.04 -9.00 -1.54
N GLN A 103 11.52 -7.79 -1.35
CA GLN A 103 12.23 -6.72 -0.62
C GLN A 103 11.96 -6.74 0.88
N LEU A 104 10.88 -7.41 1.33
CA LEU A 104 10.35 -7.33 2.68
C LEU A 104 10.18 -5.87 3.16
N ARG A 105 9.72 -5.01 2.25
CA ARG A 105 9.54 -3.57 2.46
C ARG A 105 8.20 -3.09 1.91
N PRO A 106 7.69 -1.94 2.41
CA PRO A 106 6.57 -1.24 1.79
C PRO A 106 6.85 -0.93 0.31
N VAL A 107 5.91 -1.29 -0.56
CA VAL A 107 5.93 -0.93 -1.98
C VAL A 107 4.59 -0.29 -2.32
N GLY A 108 4.62 0.82 -3.05
CA GLY A 108 3.41 1.48 -3.50
C GLY A 108 3.62 2.26 -4.79
N GLY A 109 2.51 2.65 -5.39
CA GLY A 109 2.49 3.27 -6.70
C GLY A 109 1.23 4.08 -6.97
N LEU A 110 1.29 4.84 -8.05
CA LEU A 110 0.16 5.50 -8.67
C LEU A 110 -0.01 4.94 -10.08
N ILE A 111 -1.25 4.67 -10.46
CA ILE A 111 -1.61 4.32 -11.82
C ILE A 111 -2.62 5.37 -12.29
N GLU A 112 -2.19 6.19 -13.24
CA GLU A 112 -3.05 7.21 -13.83
C GLU A 112 -4.08 6.54 -14.73
N ARG A 113 -5.35 6.90 -14.55
CA ARG A 113 -6.48 6.48 -15.37
C ARG A 113 -7.11 7.73 -15.98
N ASP A 114 -8.11 7.55 -16.84
CA ASP A 114 -8.72 8.70 -17.53
C ASP A 114 -9.36 9.69 -16.55
N MET A 115 -10.08 9.18 -15.54
CA MET A 115 -10.87 9.99 -14.60
C MET A 115 -10.24 10.13 -13.21
N ASP A 116 -9.36 9.22 -12.81
CA ASP A 116 -8.81 9.15 -11.46
C ASP A 116 -7.37 8.62 -11.47
N CYS A 117 -6.76 8.55 -10.31
CA CYS A 117 -5.51 7.85 -10.06
C CYS A 117 -5.78 6.70 -9.09
N HIS A 118 -5.37 5.48 -9.45
CA HIS A 118 -5.36 4.36 -8.51
C HIS A 118 -4.07 4.41 -7.68
N ALA A 119 -4.21 4.79 -6.41
CA ALA A 119 -3.14 4.73 -5.42
C ALA A 119 -3.16 3.39 -4.70
N TRP A 120 -2.04 2.66 -4.77
CA TRP A 120 -1.91 1.32 -4.19
C TRP A 120 -0.68 1.20 -3.29
N LEU A 121 -0.79 0.37 -2.26
CA LEU A 121 0.24 0.09 -1.27
C LEU A 121 0.20 -1.40 -0.87
N ARG A 122 1.39 -2.00 -0.73
CA ARG A 122 1.64 -3.38 -0.32
C ARG A 122 2.61 -3.39 0.86
N LEU A 123 2.16 -3.96 1.97
CA LEU A 123 2.86 -3.98 3.24
C LEU A 123 3.05 -5.45 3.65
N PRO A 124 4.26 -6.01 3.53
CA PRO A 124 4.51 -7.40 3.85
C PRO A 124 4.29 -7.65 5.35
N LEU A 125 3.73 -8.80 5.68
CA LEU A 125 3.51 -9.23 7.05
C LEU A 125 4.32 -10.49 7.35
N HIS A 126 4.70 -10.65 8.61
CA HIS A 126 5.25 -11.89 9.08
C HIS A 126 4.21 -13.01 8.98
N SER A 127 4.67 -14.19 8.60
CA SER A 127 3.86 -15.41 8.54
C SER A 127 4.69 -16.58 9.07
N SER A 128 4.05 -17.45 9.86
CA SER A 128 4.70 -18.58 10.54
C SER A 128 4.77 -19.87 9.70
N ARG A 129 4.38 -19.82 8.41
CA ARG A 129 4.25 -20.99 7.53
C ARG A 129 4.83 -20.73 6.13
N SER A 130 4.78 -21.75 5.27
CA SER A 130 5.12 -21.74 3.83
C SER A 130 4.28 -20.79 2.95
N ARG A 131 3.63 -19.80 3.54
CA ARG A 131 2.77 -18.84 2.87
C ARG A 131 3.14 -17.45 3.31
N ALA A 132 3.13 -16.49 2.39
CA ALA A 132 3.34 -15.10 2.72
C ALA A 132 2.02 -14.35 2.90
N LEU A 133 2.00 -13.33 3.77
CA LEU A 133 0.85 -12.46 3.96
C LEU A 133 1.23 -11.03 3.61
N VAL A 134 0.33 -10.32 2.93
CA VAL A 134 0.51 -8.92 2.58
C VAL A 134 -0.75 -8.15 2.93
N LEU A 135 -0.59 -7.07 3.70
CA LEU A 135 -1.61 -6.05 3.89
C LEU A 135 -1.57 -5.10 2.69
N CYS A 136 -2.72 -4.95 2.04
CA CYS A 136 -2.87 -4.17 0.84
C CYS A 136 -3.79 -2.99 1.11
N HIS A 137 -3.55 -1.87 0.46
CA HIS A 137 -4.46 -0.74 0.42
C HIS A 137 -4.58 -0.21 -1.01
N ASP A 138 -5.81 -0.05 -1.48
CA ASP A 138 -6.12 0.37 -2.84
C ASP A 138 -7.27 1.39 -2.82
N THR A 139 -7.03 2.56 -3.40
CA THR A 139 -8.01 3.65 -3.49
C THR A 139 -7.97 4.33 -4.85
N LEU A 140 -9.14 4.71 -5.36
CA LEU A 140 -9.26 5.65 -6.47
C LEU A 140 -9.27 7.07 -5.91
N VAL A 141 -8.40 7.92 -6.43
CA VAL A 141 -8.26 9.32 -6.00
C VAL A 141 -8.55 10.21 -7.20
N PRO A 142 -9.50 11.17 -7.11
CA PRO A 142 -9.73 12.14 -8.16
C PRO A 142 -8.45 12.92 -8.50
N LYS A 143 -8.25 13.24 -9.78
CA LYS A 143 -7.03 13.92 -10.26
C LYS A 143 -6.81 15.28 -9.60
N GLU A 144 -7.88 15.99 -9.30
CA GLU A 144 -7.86 17.30 -8.63
C GLU A 144 -7.29 17.17 -7.22
N ARG A 145 -7.73 16.13 -6.49
CA ARG A 145 -7.26 15.85 -5.13
C ARG A 145 -5.79 15.44 -5.13
N MET A 146 -5.38 14.58 -6.07
CA MET A 146 -3.97 14.18 -6.20
C MET A 146 -3.04 15.38 -6.48
N ARG A 147 -3.51 16.38 -7.25
CA ARG A 147 -2.77 17.63 -7.49
C ARG A 147 -2.66 18.50 -6.23
N GLN A 148 -3.67 18.51 -5.38
CA GLN A 148 -3.66 19.27 -4.11
C GLN A 148 -2.70 18.65 -3.10
N ASP A 149 -2.75 17.33 -2.93
CA ASP A 149 -1.88 16.60 -1.99
C ASP A 149 -0.39 16.83 -2.33
N ARG A 150 -0.02 16.76 -3.62
CA ARG A 150 1.35 17.08 -4.09
C ARG A 150 1.78 18.53 -3.87
N ARG A 151 0.86 19.49 -3.94
CA ARG A 151 1.17 20.91 -3.68
C ARG A 151 1.39 21.18 -2.19
N GLY A 152 0.66 20.48 -1.32
CA GLY A 152 0.80 20.56 0.14
C GLY A 152 2.18 20.09 0.63
N GLU A 153 2.73 19.00 0.06
CA GLU A 153 4.07 18.51 0.38
C GLU A 153 5.18 19.53 0.04
N SER A 154 5.03 20.24 -1.08
CA SER A 154 6.00 21.24 -1.53
C SER A 154 6.08 22.49 -0.64
N HIS A 155 5.10 22.73 0.25
CA HIS A 155 5.07 23.90 1.14
C HIS A 155 5.63 23.62 2.54
N SER A 156 6.03 22.38 2.87
CA SER A 156 6.58 22.03 4.20
C SER A 156 8.10 22.02 4.31
N VAL A 157 8.84 22.26 3.22
CA VAL A 157 10.32 22.34 3.25
C VAL A 157 10.76 23.79 3.11
N GLN A 158 10.83 24.50 4.23
CA GLN A 158 11.54 25.78 4.31
C GLN A 158 13.01 25.47 4.66
N PRO A 159 14.00 25.79 3.80
CA PRO A 159 15.39 25.61 4.15
C PRO A 159 15.74 26.64 5.23
N HIS A 160 16.06 26.16 6.44
CA HIS A 160 16.68 27.00 7.46
C HIS A 160 18.02 27.52 6.93
N ARG A 161 18.03 28.77 6.45
CA ARG A 161 19.26 29.52 6.19
C ARG A 161 19.93 29.79 7.53
N HIS A 162 20.97 29.04 7.86
CA HIS A 162 21.96 29.48 8.84
C HIS A 162 22.83 30.56 8.20
N THR A 163 22.54 31.81 8.54
CA THR A 163 23.51 32.90 8.38
C THR A 163 24.59 32.72 9.44
N LEU A 164 25.81 32.39 9.03
CA LEU A 164 26.99 32.55 9.87
C LEU A 164 27.71 33.81 9.39
N ALA A 165 27.68 34.82 10.26
CA ALA A 165 28.52 36.00 10.15
C ALA A 165 29.91 35.69 10.72
N ALA A 166 30.95 36.02 9.96
CA ALA A 166 32.25 36.48 10.44
C ALA A 166 32.91 37.27 9.29
#